data_AF-A0A661LUN8-F1
#
_entry.id   AF-A0A661LUN8-F1
#
_cell.length_a   1.000
_cell.length_b   1.000
_cell.length_c   1.000
_cell.angle_alpha   90.00
_cell.angle_beta   90.00
_cell.angle_gamma   90.00
#
_symmetry.space_group_name_H-M   'P 1'
#
loop_
_entity.id
_entity.type
_entity.pdbx_description
1 polymer ?
#
loop_
_entity_poly.entity_id
_entity_poly.type
_entity_poly.pdbx_seq_one_letter_code
_entity_poly.pdbx_strand_id
1 'polypeptide(L)'
;MSRGFIIILILQLGFFIHGCTALEYIDGSSKEEIKKFKMAGYGMRNEMEKVRAENVNLQRQIDILNILGKEKQRIIEENENEIAGMRGENESKIAGMRGENELLNEEIKKLKSENQRVKYENKSLVKILTRQKETLSSKSHALEKDIQGLKIKILSIDSKNSAEKMAKKLRAIGYEIKSISYAPRSNFLRNTVYFAPEFKDKAEQLVASLGGKTTFKPLNWPSVFDLIIVTGENP
;
A
#
# COMPACT_ATOMS: atom_id res chain seq x y z
N MET A 1 62.66 105.29 -79.48
CA MET A 1 61.85 104.06 -79.68
C MET A 1 60.68 103.95 -78.68
N SER A 2 60.06 105.07 -78.28
CA SER A 2 59.01 105.12 -77.24
C SER A 2 57.58 105.14 -77.80
N ARG A 3 57.41 105.22 -79.12
CA ARG A 3 56.08 105.28 -79.78
C ARG A 3 55.47 103.91 -80.08
N GLY A 4 56.28 102.87 -80.30
CA GLY A 4 55.79 101.50 -80.52
C GLY A 4 55.25 100.84 -79.24
N PHE A 5 55.82 101.18 -78.08
CA PHE A 5 55.43 100.62 -76.79
C PHE A 5 54.02 101.07 -76.35
N ILE A 6 53.64 102.31 -76.68
CA ILE A 6 52.32 102.86 -76.35
C ILE A 6 51.22 102.16 -77.16
N ILE A 7 51.47 101.83 -78.42
CA ILE A 7 50.49 101.14 -79.27
C ILE A 7 50.26 99.70 -78.77
N ILE A 8 51.32 99.01 -78.35
CA ILE A 8 51.22 97.66 -77.77
C ILE A 8 50.46 97.68 -76.44
N LEU A 9 50.70 98.69 -75.59
CA LEU A 9 49.96 98.87 -74.33
C LEU A 9 48.48 99.15 -74.55
N ILE A 10 48.12 99.98 -75.55
CA ILE A 10 46.72 100.26 -75.88
C ILE A 10 46.03 99.01 -76.46
N LEU A 11 46.73 98.22 -77.28
CA LEU A 11 46.21 96.95 -77.81
C LEU A 11 46.00 95.90 -76.70
N GLN A 12 46.92 95.80 -75.74
CA GLN A 12 46.76 94.93 -74.58
C GLN A 12 45.62 95.38 -73.66
N LEU A 13 45.48 96.69 -73.38
CA LEU A 13 44.35 97.21 -72.60
C LEU A 13 43.00 96.98 -73.32
N GLY A 14 42.94 97.07 -74.66
CA GLY A 14 41.73 96.77 -75.43
C GLY A 14 41.22 95.34 -75.22
N PHE A 15 42.13 94.36 -75.14
CA PHE A 15 41.79 92.96 -74.84
C PHE A 15 41.31 92.74 -73.41
N PHE A 16 41.86 93.47 -72.42
CA PHE A 16 41.41 93.35 -71.02
C PHE A 16 40.04 94.01 -70.78
N ILE A 17 39.72 95.10 -71.48
CA ILE A 17 38.45 95.82 -71.24
C ILE A 17 37.27 95.17 -72.00
N HIS A 18 37.50 94.52 -73.14
CA HIS A 18 36.45 93.80 -73.88
C HIS A 18 36.31 92.33 -73.46
N GLY A 19 37.28 91.77 -72.73
CA GLY A 19 37.23 90.39 -72.24
C GLY A 19 36.35 90.17 -71.00
N CYS A 20 36.04 91.22 -70.23
CA CYS A 20 35.26 91.08 -68.99
C CYS A 20 33.74 91.22 -69.18
N THR A 21 33.27 91.86 -70.26
CA THR A 21 31.82 91.98 -70.53
C THR A 21 31.26 90.83 -71.35
N ALA A 22 32.11 90.01 -71.97
CA ALA A 22 31.69 88.81 -72.70
C ALA A 22 31.58 87.55 -71.81
N LEU A 23 32.15 87.55 -70.59
CA LEU A 23 32.11 86.37 -69.72
C LEU A 23 30.79 86.20 -68.96
N GLU A 24 29.98 87.25 -68.79
CA GLU A 24 28.61 87.12 -68.27
C GLU A 24 27.63 86.52 -69.29
N TYR A 25 28.01 86.39 -70.57
CA TYR A 25 27.17 85.85 -71.64
C TYR A 25 27.64 84.49 -72.18
N ILE A 26 28.74 83.94 -71.66
CA ILE A 26 29.34 82.66 -72.09
C ILE A 26 29.11 81.53 -71.07
N ASP A 27 28.49 81.79 -69.91
CA ASP A 27 27.89 80.73 -69.08
C ASP A 27 26.37 80.69 -69.31
N GLY A 28 25.99 80.40 -70.55
CA GLY A 28 24.61 80.35 -71.06
C GLY A 28 23.72 79.29 -70.43
N SER A 29 23.79 79.08 -69.11
CA SER A 29 22.70 78.48 -68.36
C SER A 29 21.65 79.54 -68.12
N SER A 30 20.54 79.48 -68.87
CA SER A 30 19.44 80.43 -68.72
C SER A 30 18.99 80.46 -67.26
N LYS A 31 18.52 81.63 -66.76
CA LYS A 31 17.94 81.73 -65.39
C LYS A 31 16.89 80.65 -65.09
N GLU A 32 16.25 80.13 -66.13
CA GLU A 32 15.29 79.03 -66.07
C GLU A 32 15.93 77.68 -65.72
N GLU A 33 17.14 77.40 -66.19
CA GLU A 33 17.90 76.18 -65.84
C GLU A 33 18.37 76.21 -64.38
N ILE A 34 18.86 77.36 -63.90
CA ILE A 34 19.20 77.56 -62.48
C ILE A 34 17.97 77.33 -61.59
N LYS A 35 16.79 77.79 -62.02
CA LYS A 35 15.53 77.59 -61.30
C LYS A 35 15.09 76.12 -61.32
N LYS A 36 15.19 75.44 -62.46
CA LYS A 36 14.92 73.99 -62.58
C LYS A 36 15.87 73.18 -61.72
N PHE A 37 17.17 73.51 -61.71
CA PHE A 37 18.17 72.84 -60.89
C PHE A 37 17.91 73.04 -59.39
N LYS A 38 17.54 74.25 -58.97
CA LYS A 38 17.12 74.52 -57.57
C LYS A 38 15.89 73.70 -57.19
N MET A 39 14.84 73.69 -58.03
CA MET A 39 13.64 72.89 -57.77
C MET A 39 13.93 71.39 -57.71
N ALA A 40 14.76 70.86 -58.62
CA ALA A 40 15.23 69.48 -58.57
C ALA A 40 16.06 69.18 -57.31
N GLY A 41 16.91 70.12 -56.89
CA GLY A 41 17.69 70.02 -55.66
C GLY A 41 16.82 70.01 -54.39
N TYR A 42 15.76 70.82 -54.33
CA TYR A 42 14.79 70.77 -53.24
C TYR A 42 13.99 69.46 -53.22
N GLY A 43 13.51 68.99 -54.39
CA GLY A 43 12.82 67.72 -54.50
C GLY A 43 13.69 66.54 -54.06
N MET A 44 14.95 66.53 -54.46
CA MET A 44 15.91 65.49 -54.07
C MET A 44 16.23 65.51 -52.58
N ARG A 45 16.30 66.68 -51.95
CA ARG A 45 16.46 66.79 -50.48
C ARG A 45 15.25 66.23 -49.74
N ASN A 46 14.03 66.54 -50.18
CA ASN A 46 12.81 66.02 -49.55
C ASN A 46 12.74 64.48 -49.64
N GLU A 47 13.07 63.91 -50.80
CA GLU A 47 13.15 62.45 -50.95
C GLU A 47 14.26 61.84 -50.08
N MET A 48 15.42 62.49 -49.99
CA MET A 48 16.52 62.03 -49.13
C MET A 48 16.14 62.08 -47.64
N GLU A 49 15.40 63.10 -47.20
CA GLU A 49 14.87 63.19 -45.84
C GLU A 49 13.83 62.10 -45.55
N LYS A 50 12.93 61.82 -46.50
CA LYS A 50 11.94 60.76 -46.39
C LYS A 50 12.61 59.38 -46.29
N VAL A 51 13.55 59.08 -47.18
CA VAL A 51 14.34 57.83 -47.16
C VAL A 51 15.14 57.71 -45.87
N ARG A 52 15.68 58.82 -45.34
CA ARG A 52 16.39 58.82 -44.06
C ARG A 52 15.45 58.49 -42.89
N ALA A 53 14.25 59.08 -42.87
CA ALA A 53 13.24 58.79 -41.85
C ALA A 53 12.77 57.33 -41.93
N GLU A 54 12.55 56.80 -43.13
CA GLU A 54 12.20 55.40 -43.35
C GLU A 54 13.31 54.45 -42.88
N ASN A 55 14.57 54.73 -43.17
CA ASN A 55 15.70 53.93 -42.68
C ASN A 55 15.78 53.91 -41.15
N VAL A 56 15.56 55.04 -40.48
CA VAL A 56 15.51 55.08 -39.01
C VAL A 56 14.35 54.22 -38.47
N ASN A 57 13.20 54.25 -39.13
CA ASN A 57 12.06 53.42 -38.73
C ASN A 57 12.32 51.93 -38.95
N LEU A 58 12.93 51.56 -40.09
CA LEU A 58 13.33 50.18 -40.37
C LEU A 58 14.37 49.67 -39.37
N GLN A 59 15.35 50.49 -39.02
CA GLN A 59 16.34 50.13 -38.00
C GLN A 59 15.68 49.85 -36.65
N ARG A 60 14.72 50.68 -36.23
CA ARG A 60 13.94 50.42 -34.99
C ARG A 60 13.17 49.11 -35.06
N GLN A 61 12.57 48.78 -36.21
CA GLN A 61 11.86 47.51 -36.38
C GLN A 61 12.81 46.31 -36.29
N ILE A 62 14.00 46.41 -36.88
CA ILE A 62 15.06 45.39 -36.78
C ILE A 62 15.47 45.20 -35.32
N ASP A 63 15.67 46.28 -34.57
CA ASP A 63 16.06 46.20 -33.16
C ASP A 63 14.97 45.51 -32.31
N ILE A 64 13.70 45.85 -32.54
CA ILE A 64 12.57 45.19 -31.88
C ILE A 64 12.51 43.69 -32.24
N LEU A 65 12.66 43.35 -33.51
CA LEU A 65 12.69 41.96 -33.99
C LEU A 65 13.83 41.16 -33.35
N ASN A 66 15.01 41.77 -33.21
CA ASN A 66 16.16 41.13 -32.56
C ASN A 66 15.90 40.87 -31.07
N ILE A 67 15.25 41.81 -30.37
CA ILE A 67 14.86 41.62 -28.97
C ILE A 67 13.84 40.49 -28.85
N LEU A 68 12.80 40.50 -29.69
CA LEU A 68 11.77 39.45 -29.71
C LEU A 68 12.36 38.07 -30.06
N GLY A 69 13.30 38.02 -31.01
CA GLY A 69 14.01 36.78 -31.36
C GLY A 69 14.80 36.21 -30.19
N LYS A 70 15.53 37.05 -29.45
CA LYS A 70 16.22 36.64 -28.23
C LYS A 70 15.26 36.17 -27.14
N GLU A 71 14.14 36.87 -26.95
CA GLU A 71 13.14 36.47 -25.96
C GLU A 71 12.50 35.13 -26.29
N LYS A 72 12.11 34.93 -27.54
CA LYS A 72 11.58 33.66 -28.02
C LYS A 72 12.56 32.52 -27.78
N GLN A 73 13.85 32.75 -28.03
CA GLN A 73 14.89 31.75 -27.80
C GLN A 73 15.02 31.40 -26.32
N ARG A 74 15.00 32.41 -25.43
CA ARG A 74 15.02 32.17 -23.97
C ARG A 74 13.83 31.33 -23.51
N ILE A 75 12.63 31.63 -23.99
CA ILE A 75 11.41 30.89 -23.65
C ILE A 75 11.51 29.43 -24.13
N ILE A 76 12.08 29.20 -25.32
CA ILE A 76 12.27 27.84 -25.84
C ILE A 76 13.23 27.07 -24.92
N GLU A 77 14.38 27.65 -24.57
CA GLU A 77 15.38 27.01 -23.71
C GLU A 77 14.83 26.72 -22.31
N GLU A 78 14.05 27.65 -21.73
CA GLU A 78 13.40 27.46 -20.43
C GLU A 78 12.40 26.30 -20.47
N ASN A 79 11.54 26.26 -21.48
CA ASN A 79 10.56 25.18 -21.65
C ASN A 79 11.25 23.82 -21.90
N GLU A 80 12.31 23.78 -22.70
CA GLU A 80 13.07 22.55 -22.94
C GLU A 80 13.71 22.02 -21.65
N ASN A 81 14.24 22.90 -20.81
CA ASN A 81 14.78 22.53 -19.51
C ASN A 81 13.70 22.02 -18.56
N GLU A 82 12.54 22.66 -18.52
CA GLU A 82 11.41 22.22 -17.68
C GLU A 82 10.88 20.85 -18.13
N ILE A 83 10.73 20.63 -19.43
CA ILE A 83 10.33 19.34 -20.00
C ILE A 83 11.36 18.26 -19.67
N ALA A 84 12.66 18.56 -19.79
CA ALA A 84 13.72 17.62 -19.46
C ALA A 84 13.70 17.24 -17.97
N GLY A 85 13.49 18.22 -17.08
CA GLY A 85 13.34 18.02 -15.65
C GLY A 85 12.15 17.12 -15.31
N MET A 86 10.95 17.48 -15.80
CA MET A 86 9.74 16.68 -15.60
C MET A 86 9.88 15.25 -16.14
N ARG A 87 10.55 15.09 -17.29
CA ARG A 87 10.79 13.77 -17.87
C ARG A 87 11.71 12.93 -16.98
N GLY A 88 12.80 13.50 -16.46
CA GLY A 88 13.71 12.80 -15.55
C GLY A 88 13.02 12.37 -14.26
N GLU A 89 12.21 13.24 -13.65
CA GLU A 89 11.43 12.92 -12.45
C GLU A 89 10.43 11.79 -12.70
N ASN A 90 9.71 11.85 -13.82
CA ASN A 90 8.76 10.81 -14.20
C ASN A 90 9.44 9.47 -14.48
N GLU A 91 10.58 9.46 -15.18
CA GLU A 91 11.35 8.24 -15.43
C GLU A 91 11.84 7.61 -14.12
N SER A 92 12.37 8.41 -13.20
CA SER A 92 12.78 7.95 -11.87
C SER A 92 11.60 7.37 -11.06
N LYS A 93 10.45 8.05 -11.08
CA LYS A 93 9.24 7.59 -10.39
C LYS A 93 8.71 6.28 -10.98
N ILE A 94 8.70 6.15 -12.31
CA ILE A 94 8.30 4.91 -12.99
C ILE A 94 9.24 3.77 -12.64
N ALA A 95 10.55 4.01 -12.61
CA ALA A 95 11.53 3.00 -12.20
C ALA A 95 11.31 2.54 -10.75
N GLY A 96 11.06 3.47 -9.83
CA GLY A 96 10.71 3.17 -8.44
C GLY A 96 9.44 2.31 -8.32
N MET A 97 8.35 2.73 -8.95
CA MET A 97 7.09 1.98 -8.97
C MET A 97 7.25 0.58 -9.58
N ARG A 98 8.11 0.42 -10.58
CA ARG A 98 8.38 -0.88 -11.20
C ARG A 98 9.08 -1.82 -10.22
N GLY A 99 10.11 -1.33 -9.51
CA GLY A 99 10.80 -2.09 -8.48
C GLY A 99 9.88 -2.51 -7.33
N GLU A 100 9.03 -1.60 -6.85
CA GLU A 100 8.04 -1.92 -5.81
C GLU A 100 7.06 -3.00 -6.26
N ASN A 101 6.56 -2.91 -7.50
CA ASN A 101 5.65 -3.93 -8.05
C ASN A 101 6.31 -5.31 -8.21
N GLU A 102 7.60 -5.36 -8.55
CA GLU A 102 8.35 -6.61 -8.63
C GLU A 102 8.50 -7.27 -7.24
N LEU A 103 8.82 -6.47 -6.21
CA LEU A 103 8.90 -6.95 -4.83
C LEU A 103 7.55 -7.47 -4.33
N LEU A 104 6.47 -6.71 -4.56
CA LEU A 104 5.10 -7.10 -4.20
C LEU A 104 4.69 -8.40 -4.90
N ASN A 105 5.04 -8.57 -6.18
CA ASN A 105 4.72 -9.79 -6.92
C ASN A 105 5.44 -11.02 -6.35
N GLU A 106 6.70 -10.91 -5.95
CA GLU A 106 7.42 -12.01 -5.30
C GLU A 106 6.84 -12.34 -3.92
N GLU A 107 6.41 -11.33 -3.14
CA GLU A 107 5.73 -11.55 -1.87
C GLU A 107 4.39 -12.28 -2.05
N ILE A 108 3.57 -11.86 -3.03
CA ILE A 108 2.31 -12.52 -3.38
C ILE A 108 2.56 -13.99 -3.75
N LYS A 109 3.61 -14.27 -4.53
CA LYS A 109 3.97 -15.63 -4.94
C LYS A 109 4.37 -16.48 -3.74
N LYS A 110 5.17 -15.93 -2.81
CA LYS A 110 5.55 -16.60 -1.57
C LYS A 110 4.33 -16.91 -0.70
N LEU A 111 3.47 -15.92 -0.44
CA LEU A 111 2.25 -16.08 0.35
C LEU A 111 1.28 -17.09 -0.27
N LYS A 112 1.17 -17.12 -1.60
CA LYS A 112 0.34 -18.11 -2.31
C LYS A 112 0.84 -19.53 -2.09
N SER A 113 2.16 -19.75 -2.16
CA SER A 113 2.76 -21.06 -1.90
C SER A 113 2.57 -21.51 -0.45
N GLU A 114 2.70 -20.59 0.51
CA GLU A 114 2.53 -20.86 1.94
C GLU A 114 1.07 -21.18 2.28
N ASN A 115 0.12 -20.41 1.77
CA ASN A 115 -1.30 -20.70 1.93
C ASN A 115 -1.68 -22.08 1.36
N GLN A 116 -1.07 -22.49 0.25
CA GLN A 116 -1.31 -23.81 -0.30
C GLN A 116 -0.75 -24.91 0.62
N ARG A 117 0.44 -24.73 1.19
CA ARG A 117 1.01 -25.65 2.19
C ARG A 117 0.11 -25.79 3.41
N VAL A 118 -0.27 -24.67 4.01
CA VAL A 118 -1.17 -24.63 5.18
C VAL A 118 -2.52 -25.28 4.89
N LYS A 119 -3.06 -25.09 3.68
CA LYS A 119 -4.32 -25.75 3.27
C LYS A 119 -4.20 -27.28 3.24
N TYR A 120 -3.08 -27.82 2.79
CA TYR A 120 -2.85 -29.27 2.82
C TYR A 120 -2.66 -29.80 4.25
N GLU A 121 -1.89 -29.10 5.07
CA GLU A 121 -1.70 -29.44 6.49
C GLU A 121 -3.03 -29.44 7.24
N ASN A 122 -3.84 -28.40 7.11
CA ASN A 122 -5.16 -28.32 7.73
C ASN A 122 -6.09 -29.46 7.28
N LYS A 123 -6.08 -29.81 5.99
CA LYS A 123 -6.86 -30.96 5.49
C LYS A 123 -6.42 -32.27 6.13
N SER A 124 -5.12 -32.45 6.37
CA SER A 124 -4.58 -33.66 7.03
C SER A 124 -4.96 -33.71 8.52
N LEU A 125 -4.84 -32.58 9.23
CA LEU A 125 -5.17 -32.47 10.65
C LEU A 125 -6.65 -32.70 10.91
N VAL A 126 -7.53 -32.13 10.06
CA VAL A 126 -8.97 -32.36 10.14
C VAL A 126 -9.29 -33.86 10.05
N LYS A 127 -8.67 -34.60 9.13
CA LYS A 127 -8.89 -36.06 9.02
C LYS A 127 -8.45 -36.82 10.28
N ILE A 128 -7.32 -36.43 10.88
CA ILE A 128 -6.82 -37.05 12.11
C ILE A 128 -7.79 -36.80 13.26
N LEU A 129 -8.22 -35.55 13.43
CA LEU A 129 -9.16 -35.15 14.46
C LEU A 129 -10.52 -35.85 14.32
N THR A 130 -11.04 -35.99 13.10
CA THR A 130 -12.29 -36.72 12.85
C THR A 130 -12.17 -38.18 13.29
N ARG A 131 -11.09 -38.88 12.91
CA ARG A 131 -10.86 -40.28 13.31
C ARG A 131 -10.72 -40.43 14.82
N GLN A 132 -10.00 -39.52 15.47
CA GLN A 132 -9.85 -39.52 16.93
C GLN A 132 -11.21 -39.31 17.62
N LYS A 133 -12.02 -38.37 17.12
CA LYS A 133 -13.37 -38.13 17.64
C LYS A 133 -14.27 -39.36 17.51
N GLU A 134 -14.24 -40.03 16.36
CA GLU A 134 -15.00 -41.28 16.14
C GLU A 134 -14.54 -42.41 17.07
N THR A 135 -13.23 -42.53 17.29
CA THR A 135 -12.65 -43.53 18.21
C THR A 135 -13.03 -43.25 19.66
N LEU A 136 -13.00 -41.98 20.08
CA LEU A 136 -13.41 -41.58 21.43
C LEU A 136 -14.91 -41.75 21.64
N SER A 137 -15.73 -41.42 20.63
CA SER A 137 -17.18 -41.60 20.69
C SER A 137 -17.57 -43.07 20.85
N SER A 138 -16.96 -43.96 20.04
CA SER A 138 -17.20 -45.41 20.14
C SER A 138 -16.74 -46.00 21.48
N LYS A 139 -15.58 -45.56 22.00
CA LYS A 139 -15.08 -45.96 23.32
C LYS A 139 -15.99 -45.46 24.45
N SER A 140 -16.51 -44.24 24.33
CA SER A 140 -17.46 -43.66 25.30
C SER A 140 -18.77 -44.45 25.32
N HIS A 141 -19.34 -44.77 24.16
CA HIS A 141 -20.58 -45.56 24.09
C HIS A 141 -20.42 -46.98 24.62
N ALA A 142 -19.28 -47.63 24.37
CA ALA A 142 -18.99 -48.93 24.95
C ALA A 142 -18.89 -48.85 26.49
N LEU A 143 -18.22 -47.83 27.02
CA LEU A 143 -18.11 -47.60 28.46
C LEU A 143 -19.47 -47.26 29.11
N GLU A 144 -20.30 -46.44 28.46
CA GLU A 144 -21.65 -46.13 28.93
C GLU A 144 -22.52 -47.38 29.04
N LYS A 145 -22.49 -48.25 28.03
CA LYS A 145 -23.24 -49.52 28.03
C LYS A 145 -22.78 -50.45 29.14
N ASP A 146 -21.46 -50.53 29.36
CA ASP A 146 -20.85 -51.32 30.44
C ASP A 146 -21.23 -50.82 31.83
N ILE A 147 -21.39 -49.50 32.01
CA ILE A 147 -21.70 -48.87 33.30
C ILE A 147 -23.20 -48.94 33.63
N GLN A 148 -24.07 -48.75 32.62
CA GLN A 148 -25.54 -48.79 32.80
C GLN A 148 -26.08 -50.20 33.11
N GLY A 149 -25.37 -51.26 32.72
CA GLY A 149 -25.79 -52.64 32.98
C GLY A 149 -25.69 -53.09 34.44
N LEU A 150 -24.97 -52.34 35.30
CA LEU A 150 -24.66 -52.74 36.67
C LEU A 150 -25.80 -52.44 37.64
N LYS A 151 -26.17 -53.42 38.47
CA LYS A 151 -27.13 -53.27 39.57
C LYS A 151 -26.44 -52.73 40.81
N ILE A 152 -26.53 -51.42 41.03
CA ILE A 152 -25.86 -50.77 42.16
C ILE A 152 -26.81 -50.47 43.32
N LYS A 153 -26.37 -50.83 44.53
CA LYS A 153 -27.01 -50.43 45.78
C LYS A 153 -26.13 -49.48 46.56
N ILE A 154 -26.74 -48.49 47.22
CA ILE A 154 -26.04 -47.59 48.14
C ILE A 154 -26.61 -47.77 49.55
N LEU A 155 -25.73 -47.91 50.53
CA LEU A 155 -26.05 -48.04 51.94
C LEU A 155 -25.50 -46.83 52.69
N SER A 156 -26.35 -46.20 53.53
CA SER A 156 -25.94 -45.12 54.42
C SER A 156 -25.87 -45.55 55.88
N ILE A 157 -24.89 -45.03 56.59
CA ILE A 157 -24.69 -45.27 58.02
C ILE A 157 -25.43 -44.26 58.89
N ASP A 158 -25.41 -43.00 58.50
CA ASP A 158 -25.73 -41.85 59.35
C ASP A 158 -27.08 -41.21 58.99
N SER A 159 -27.33 -41.08 57.69
CA SER A 159 -28.45 -40.29 57.17
C SER A 159 -28.76 -40.67 55.74
N LYS A 160 -30.05 -40.71 55.37
CA LYS A 160 -30.47 -40.89 53.97
C LYS A 160 -29.78 -39.88 53.02
N ASN A 161 -29.43 -38.70 53.53
CA ASN A 161 -28.79 -37.62 52.79
C ASN A 161 -27.37 -37.96 52.30
N SER A 162 -26.57 -38.73 53.06
CA SER A 162 -25.22 -39.13 52.60
C SER A 162 -25.27 -40.11 51.42
N ALA A 163 -26.17 -41.10 51.48
CA ALA A 163 -26.41 -42.00 50.35
C ALA A 163 -27.03 -41.29 49.14
N GLU A 164 -27.91 -40.31 49.33
CA GLU A 164 -28.45 -39.52 48.22
C GLU A 164 -27.38 -38.66 47.53
N LYS A 165 -26.45 -38.07 48.30
CA LYS A 165 -25.28 -37.37 47.75
C LYS A 165 -24.40 -38.32 46.93
N MET A 166 -24.13 -39.53 47.45
CA MET A 166 -23.38 -40.55 46.73
C MET A 166 -24.13 -41.01 45.46
N ALA A 167 -25.45 -41.20 45.55
CA ALA A 167 -26.28 -41.56 44.41
C ALA A 167 -26.22 -40.49 43.31
N LYS A 168 -26.27 -39.21 43.70
CA LYS A 168 -26.15 -38.08 42.77
C LYS A 168 -24.77 -38.07 42.09
N LYS A 169 -23.69 -38.30 42.85
CA LYS A 169 -22.33 -38.42 42.30
C LYS A 169 -22.22 -39.58 41.29
N LEU A 170 -22.71 -40.75 41.64
CA LEU A 170 -22.65 -41.94 40.78
C LEU A 170 -23.50 -41.79 39.51
N ARG A 171 -24.70 -41.20 39.62
CA ARG A 171 -25.55 -40.89 38.45
C ARG A 171 -24.88 -39.88 37.52
N ALA A 172 -24.14 -38.90 38.06
CA ALA A 172 -23.38 -37.94 37.26
C ALA A 172 -22.24 -38.61 36.46
N ILE A 173 -21.78 -39.80 36.89
CA ILE A 173 -20.74 -40.60 36.23
C ILE A 173 -21.38 -41.69 35.33
N GLY A 174 -22.72 -41.73 35.23
CA GLY A 174 -23.46 -42.62 34.33
C GLY A 174 -23.96 -43.92 34.96
N TYR A 175 -23.73 -44.15 36.26
CA TYR A 175 -24.21 -45.34 36.94
C TYR A 175 -25.70 -45.28 37.28
N GLU A 176 -26.40 -46.39 37.07
CA GLU A 176 -27.80 -46.53 37.49
C GLU A 176 -27.90 -47.07 38.92
N ILE A 177 -28.55 -46.32 39.80
CA ILE A 177 -28.73 -46.72 41.21
C ILE A 177 -30.07 -47.42 41.36
N LYS A 178 -30.04 -48.73 41.63
CA LYS A 178 -31.22 -49.58 41.79
C LYS A 178 -31.84 -49.49 43.18
N SER A 179 -31.04 -49.23 44.21
CA SER A 179 -31.54 -49.18 45.58
C SER A 179 -30.70 -48.28 46.48
N ILE A 180 -31.36 -47.57 47.40
CA ILE A 180 -30.75 -46.81 48.49
C ILE A 180 -31.36 -47.33 49.80
N SER A 181 -30.54 -47.67 50.79
CA SER A 181 -31.01 -48.17 52.08
C SER A 181 -30.06 -47.79 53.21
N TYR A 182 -30.43 -48.12 54.46
CA TYR A 182 -29.51 -48.01 55.59
C TYR A 182 -28.59 -49.23 55.67
N ALA A 183 -27.35 -48.98 56.05
CA ALA A 183 -26.38 -50.02 56.38
C ALA A 183 -26.83 -50.72 57.67
N PRO A 184 -26.70 -52.06 57.75
CA PRO A 184 -27.06 -52.81 58.96
C PRO A 184 -26.10 -52.55 60.13
N ARG A 185 -24.95 -51.92 59.87
CA ARG A 185 -23.92 -51.58 60.87
C ARG A 185 -23.37 -50.20 60.57
N SER A 186 -22.98 -49.47 61.61
CA SER A 186 -22.52 -48.08 61.52
C SER A 186 -20.99 -47.91 61.59
N ASN A 187 -20.21 -48.99 61.62
CA ASN A 187 -18.77 -48.94 61.90
C ASN A 187 -17.87 -48.65 60.68
N PHE A 188 -18.37 -48.01 59.63
CA PHE A 188 -17.55 -47.70 58.47
C PHE A 188 -17.02 -46.26 58.53
N LEU A 189 -15.71 -46.14 58.77
CA LEU A 189 -15.01 -44.86 58.83
C LEU A 189 -14.79 -44.21 57.46
N ARG A 190 -14.90 -44.99 56.38
CA ARG A 190 -14.64 -44.59 55.00
C ARG A 190 -15.58 -45.28 54.04
N ASN A 191 -15.77 -44.67 52.87
CA ASN A 191 -16.56 -45.28 51.81
C ASN A 191 -16.00 -46.65 51.44
N THR A 192 -16.89 -47.65 51.36
CA THR A 192 -16.51 -49.03 51.05
C THR A 192 -17.38 -49.55 49.92
N VAL A 193 -16.75 -49.97 48.82
CA VAL A 193 -17.42 -50.59 47.67
C VAL A 193 -17.30 -52.10 47.80
N TYR A 194 -18.42 -52.77 48.03
CA TYR A 194 -18.50 -54.22 47.94
C TYR A 194 -18.82 -54.66 46.52
N PHE A 195 -18.21 -55.75 46.07
CA PHE A 195 -18.37 -56.24 44.70
C PHE A 195 -18.60 -57.75 44.64
N ALA A 196 -19.45 -58.20 43.72
CA ALA A 196 -19.54 -59.62 43.38
C ALA A 196 -18.29 -60.05 42.59
N PRO A 197 -17.82 -61.31 42.70
CA PRO A 197 -16.50 -61.73 42.18
C PRO A 197 -16.23 -61.36 40.72
N GLU A 198 -17.26 -61.41 39.87
CA GLU A 198 -17.20 -61.10 38.43
C GLU A 198 -17.01 -59.61 38.13
N PHE A 199 -17.21 -58.73 39.12
CA PHE A 199 -17.19 -57.28 38.96
C PHE A 199 -16.02 -56.60 39.70
N LYS A 200 -14.97 -57.34 40.05
CA LYS A 200 -13.77 -56.80 40.71
C LYS A 200 -13.19 -55.60 39.96
N ASP A 201 -13.00 -55.74 38.65
CA ASP A 201 -12.38 -54.70 37.81
C ASP A 201 -13.24 -53.43 37.75
N LYS A 202 -14.57 -53.60 37.72
CA LYS A 202 -15.53 -52.47 37.75
C LYS A 202 -15.54 -51.78 39.11
N ALA A 203 -15.37 -52.53 40.20
CA ALA A 203 -15.26 -51.98 41.55
C ALA A 203 -13.97 -51.17 41.72
N GLU A 204 -12.85 -51.68 41.21
CA GLU A 204 -11.56 -50.98 41.23
C GLU A 204 -11.62 -49.68 40.41
N GLN A 205 -12.19 -49.73 39.21
CA GLN A 205 -12.43 -48.54 38.39
C GLN A 205 -13.33 -47.53 39.10
N LEU A 206 -14.39 -48.00 39.76
CA LEU A 206 -15.30 -47.13 40.51
C LEU A 206 -14.59 -46.45 41.67
N VAL A 207 -13.79 -47.18 42.45
CA VAL A 207 -13.00 -46.60 43.55
C VAL A 207 -12.02 -45.54 43.03
N ALA A 208 -11.34 -45.79 41.91
CA ALA A 208 -10.45 -44.81 41.29
C ALA A 208 -11.21 -43.54 40.85
N SER A 209 -12.44 -43.67 40.34
CA SER A 209 -13.28 -42.54 39.92
C SER A 209 -13.85 -41.72 41.09
N LEU A 210 -14.19 -42.38 42.21
CA LEU A 210 -14.72 -41.73 43.40
C LEU A 210 -13.63 -41.00 44.20
N GLY A 211 -12.38 -41.49 44.11
CA GLY A 211 -11.25 -40.93 44.83
C GLY A 211 -11.40 -40.99 46.35
N GLY A 212 -10.58 -40.23 47.06
CA GLY A 212 -10.59 -40.14 48.52
C GLY A 212 -10.13 -41.43 49.21
N LYS A 213 -10.50 -41.61 50.48
CA LYS A 213 -10.19 -42.82 51.27
C LYS A 213 -11.12 -43.99 50.95
N THR A 214 -11.70 -44.06 49.75
CA THR A 214 -12.62 -45.11 49.34
C THR A 214 -11.86 -46.43 49.20
N THR A 215 -12.41 -47.51 49.73
CA THR A 215 -11.83 -48.86 49.63
C THR A 215 -12.81 -49.82 48.99
N PHE A 216 -12.34 -50.95 48.44
CA PHE A 216 -13.21 -51.99 47.90
C PHE A 216 -12.94 -53.34 48.58
N LYS A 217 -13.99 -54.17 48.69
CA LYS A 217 -13.94 -55.49 49.32
C LYS A 217 -14.85 -56.48 48.58
N PRO A 218 -14.48 -57.76 48.46
CA PRO A 218 -15.37 -58.75 47.87
C PRO A 218 -16.61 -58.94 48.74
N LEU A 219 -17.75 -59.19 48.10
CA LEU A 219 -18.95 -59.69 48.76
C LEU A 219 -18.70 -61.12 49.22
N ASN A 220 -18.78 -61.34 50.54
CA ASN A 220 -18.74 -62.68 51.14
C ASN A 220 -20.15 -63.20 51.49
N TRP A 221 -21.21 -62.57 50.98
CA TRP A 221 -22.60 -63.00 51.11
C TRP A 221 -23.33 -62.93 49.75
N PRO A 222 -24.35 -63.77 49.52
CA PRO A 222 -25.18 -63.69 48.33
C PRO A 222 -25.89 -62.34 48.21
N SER A 223 -25.82 -61.71 47.03
CA SER A 223 -26.45 -60.42 46.73
C SER A 223 -26.99 -60.41 45.31
N VAL A 224 -28.12 -59.75 45.09
CA VAL A 224 -28.68 -59.48 43.75
C VAL A 224 -28.09 -58.23 43.09
N PHE A 225 -27.23 -57.51 43.82
CA PHE A 225 -26.55 -56.30 43.38
C PHE A 225 -25.09 -56.60 43.07
N ASP A 226 -24.64 -56.10 41.92
CA ASP A 226 -23.28 -56.32 41.40
C ASP A 226 -22.25 -55.53 42.22
N LEU A 227 -22.62 -54.30 42.62
CA LEU A 227 -21.85 -53.43 43.49
C LEU A 227 -22.73 -52.86 44.62
N ILE A 228 -22.19 -52.79 45.84
CA ILE A 228 -22.82 -52.17 46.99
C ILE A 228 -21.87 -51.13 47.59
N ILE A 229 -22.22 -49.85 47.53
CA ILE A 229 -21.43 -48.77 48.12
C ILE A 229 -21.97 -48.45 49.51
N VAL A 230 -21.13 -48.53 50.54
CA VAL A 230 -21.44 -48.06 51.89
C VAL A 230 -20.79 -46.70 52.09
N THR A 231 -21.58 -45.66 52.41
CA THR A 231 -21.05 -44.33 52.75
C THR A 231 -20.51 -44.34 54.17
N GLY A 232 -19.27 -43.87 54.35
CA GLY A 232 -18.66 -43.74 55.67
C GLY A 232 -18.97 -42.40 56.34
N GLU A 233 -18.63 -42.26 57.63
CA GLU A 233 -18.79 -41.00 58.38
C GLU A 233 -17.96 -39.84 57.79
N ASN A 234 -16.84 -40.14 57.12
CA ASN A 234 -15.99 -39.19 56.40
C ASN A 234 -15.88 -39.59 54.92
N PRO A 235 -16.86 -39.23 54.07
CA PRO A 235 -16.92 -39.65 52.67
C PRO A 235 -15.90 -38.97 51.75
#